data_AF-A0A2E5B8D4-F1
#
_entry.id   AF-A0A2E5B8D4-F1
#
_cell.length_a   1.000
_cell.length_b   1.000
_cell.length_c   1.000
_cell.angle_alpha   90.00
_cell.angle_beta   90.00
_cell.angle_gamma   90.00
#
_symmetry.space_group_name_H-M   'P 1'
#
loop_
_entity.id
_entity.type
_entity.pdbx_description
1 polymer ?
#
loop_
_entity_poly.entity_id
_entity_poly.type
_entity_poly.pdbx_seq_one_letter_code
_entity_poly.pdbx_strand_id
1 'polypeptide(L)'
;MLSCNSALVAIASEFVGTFEPYQSIQLHPDKEGGVWIASTDKGNCACIAYDRAGHGDRPYYLLPNSELIKSCRGIKTATRTLTIDGLIGKVTTYKKNSSETKEIPIHESSSDFPDLPGAIKGCLDYWETKEDQTASAGRYSSSYLQRAIKGLTSLNTSVTLHSYTGGPLRIQESSGNITILCMPQTAEPIPEVPEWLRKYSQLKPHI
;
A
#
# COMPACT_ATOMS: atom_id res chain seq x y z
N MET A 1 1.68 3.05 -23.53
CA MET A 1 1.92 1.72 -22.95
C MET A 1 2.59 1.85 -21.59
N LEU A 2 2.05 1.19 -20.57
CA LEU A 2 2.63 1.10 -19.23
C LEU A 2 2.80 -0.37 -18.81
N SER A 3 3.85 -0.69 -18.07
CA SER A 3 4.12 -2.02 -17.52
C SER A 3 4.60 -1.94 -16.08
N CYS A 4 4.09 -2.81 -15.21
CA CYS A 4 4.50 -2.90 -13.81
C CYS A 4 4.18 -4.26 -13.18
N ASN A 5 4.72 -4.51 -11.98
CA ASN A 5 4.42 -5.66 -11.15
C ASN A 5 2.93 -5.66 -10.77
N SER A 6 2.21 -6.68 -11.25
CA SER A 6 0.76 -6.74 -11.05
C SER A 6 0.38 -6.92 -9.58
N ALA A 7 1.24 -7.53 -8.75
CA ALA A 7 0.93 -7.73 -7.35
C ALA A 7 0.76 -6.39 -6.60
N LEU A 8 1.55 -5.37 -6.97
CA LEU A 8 1.44 -4.02 -6.40
C LEU A 8 0.11 -3.36 -6.76
N VAL A 9 -0.35 -3.53 -8.00
CA VAL A 9 -1.67 -3.10 -8.46
C VAL A 9 -2.79 -3.74 -7.65
N ALA A 10 -2.70 -5.06 -7.41
CA ALA A 10 -3.69 -5.78 -6.62
C ALA A 10 -3.73 -5.31 -5.16
N ILE A 11 -2.58 -5.03 -4.55
CA ILE A 11 -2.53 -4.52 -3.18
C ILE A 11 -3.09 -3.10 -3.12
N ALA A 12 -2.66 -2.20 -4.01
CA ALA A 12 -3.17 -0.83 -4.06
C ALA A 12 -4.70 -0.78 -4.28
N SER A 13 -5.25 -1.71 -5.05
CA SER A 13 -6.70 -1.82 -5.27
C SER A 13 -7.51 -2.08 -4.00
N GLU A 14 -6.89 -2.62 -2.94
CA GLU A 14 -7.57 -2.82 -1.65
C GLU A 14 -7.73 -1.50 -0.87
N PHE A 15 -7.05 -0.42 -1.26
CA PHE A 15 -7.03 0.87 -0.55
C PHE A 15 -7.71 2.01 -1.30
N VAL A 16 -8.53 1.70 -2.32
CA VAL A 16 -9.41 2.70 -2.94
C VAL A 16 -10.67 2.91 -2.09
N GLY A 17 -11.22 4.11 -2.14
CA GLY A 17 -12.56 4.42 -1.67
C GLY A 17 -13.64 3.98 -2.68
N THR A 18 -14.89 4.28 -2.34
CA THR A 18 -16.06 3.94 -3.18
C THR A 18 -16.58 5.09 -4.03
N PHE A 19 -16.04 6.29 -3.87
CA PHE A 19 -16.52 7.52 -4.50
C PHE A 19 -15.35 8.35 -5.03
N GLU A 20 -15.65 9.24 -5.97
CA GLU A 20 -14.71 10.21 -6.51
C GLU A 20 -14.19 11.15 -5.42
N PRO A 21 -12.91 11.55 -5.48
CA PRO A 21 -11.85 11.10 -6.40
C PRO A 21 -11.10 9.83 -5.93
N TYR A 22 -11.56 9.18 -4.86
CA TYR A 22 -10.81 8.15 -4.12
C TYR A 22 -10.94 6.73 -4.70
N GLN A 23 -11.72 6.55 -5.75
CA GLN A 23 -12.09 5.25 -6.31
C GLN A 23 -11.06 4.61 -7.25
N SER A 24 -10.04 5.36 -7.67
CA SER A 24 -9.03 4.88 -8.61
C SER A 24 -7.69 4.57 -7.94
N ILE A 25 -6.89 3.73 -8.59
CA ILE A 25 -5.45 3.64 -8.36
C ILE A 25 -4.73 4.52 -9.40
N GLN A 26 -3.67 5.20 -8.99
CA GLN A 26 -2.78 5.92 -9.88
C GLN A 26 -1.58 5.05 -10.21
N LEU A 27 -1.29 4.90 -11.50
CA LEU A 27 -0.01 4.38 -12.01
C LEU A 27 0.71 5.54 -12.69
N HIS A 28 1.82 5.98 -12.13
CA HIS A 28 2.55 7.13 -12.63
C HIS A 28 4.00 6.72 -13.00
N PRO A 29 4.39 6.78 -14.28
CA PRO A 29 5.77 6.56 -14.68
C PRO A 29 6.70 7.57 -14.01
N ASP A 30 7.83 7.11 -13.52
CA ASP A 30 8.88 7.99 -13.01
C ASP A 30 9.79 8.45 -14.15
N LYS A 31 10.24 9.70 -14.09
CA LYS A 31 11.14 10.29 -15.10
C LYS A 31 12.50 9.60 -15.12
N GLU A 32 12.93 9.04 -13.99
CA GLU A 32 14.20 8.31 -13.84
C GLU A 32 14.06 6.80 -14.11
N GLY A 33 12.87 6.35 -14.50
CA GLY A 33 12.53 4.93 -14.70
C GLY A 33 11.78 4.34 -13.51
N GLY A 34 10.98 3.30 -13.75
CA GLY A 34 10.07 2.74 -12.76
C GLY A 34 8.65 3.31 -12.85
N VAL A 35 7.76 2.76 -12.03
CA VAL A 35 6.34 3.18 -11.94
C VAL A 35 5.93 3.30 -10.47
N TRP A 36 5.41 4.47 -10.11
CA TRP A 36 4.71 4.69 -8.85
C TRP A 36 3.29 4.12 -8.93
N ILE A 37 2.88 3.40 -7.90
CA ILE A 37 1.52 2.92 -7.73
C ILE A 37 0.96 3.51 -6.44
N ALA A 38 -0.14 4.26 -6.54
CA ALA A 38 -0.76 4.93 -5.41
C ALA A 38 -2.27 4.70 -5.35
N SER A 39 -2.81 4.63 -4.13
CA SER A 39 -4.24 4.64 -3.88
C SER A 39 -4.54 5.16 -2.48
N THR A 40 -5.75 5.69 -2.28
CA THR A 40 -6.18 6.14 -0.96
C THR A 40 -7.70 6.09 -0.80
N ASP A 41 -8.15 5.78 0.41
CA ASP A 41 -9.57 5.79 0.79
C ASP A 41 -9.84 7.03 1.65
N LYS A 42 -10.25 8.12 0.98
CA LYS A 42 -10.64 9.40 1.62
C LYS A 42 -9.56 9.96 2.54
N GLY A 43 -8.28 9.67 2.25
CA GLY A 43 -7.16 10.05 3.11
C GLY A 43 -7.04 9.23 4.39
N ASN A 44 -7.98 8.36 4.77
CA ASN A 44 -7.90 7.55 6.00
C ASN A 44 -6.82 6.46 5.92
N CYS A 45 -6.55 5.99 4.71
CA CYS A 45 -5.48 5.05 4.43
C CYS A 45 -4.93 5.34 3.03
N ALA A 46 -3.62 5.20 2.87
CA ALA A 46 -2.96 5.35 1.58
C ALA A 46 -1.98 4.19 1.36
N CYS A 47 -1.99 3.62 0.16
CA CYS A 47 -1.00 2.65 -0.29
C CYS A 47 -0.10 3.32 -1.32
N ILE A 48 1.21 3.23 -1.12
CA ILE A 48 2.23 3.78 -2.00
C ILE A 48 3.22 2.67 -2.28
N ALA A 49 3.42 2.37 -3.55
CA ALA A 49 4.41 1.40 -3.99
C ALA A 49 5.22 1.94 -5.16
N TYR A 50 6.39 1.36 -5.34
CA TYR A 50 7.28 1.68 -6.44
C TYR A 50 7.78 0.40 -7.08
N ASP A 51 7.51 0.25 -8.38
CA ASP A 51 8.10 -0.79 -9.20
C ASP A 51 9.26 -0.24 -10.00
N ARG A 52 10.48 -0.51 -9.54
CA ARG A 52 11.71 -0.08 -10.21
C ARG A 52 11.88 -0.67 -11.61
N ALA A 53 11.31 -1.85 -11.88
CA ALA A 53 11.39 -2.50 -13.19
C ALA A 53 10.26 -2.04 -14.14
N GLY A 54 9.31 -1.26 -13.62
CA GLY A 54 8.21 -0.71 -14.40
C GLY A 54 8.65 0.33 -15.41
N HIS A 55 7.81 0.56 -16.41
CA HIS A 55 8.00 1.61 -17.41
C HIS A 55 6.63 2.10 -17.90
N GLY A 56 6.56 3.34 -18.36
CA GLY A 56 5.35 3.83 -19.02
C GLY A 56 5.56 5.17 -19.71
N ASP A 57 4.65 5.49 -20.62
CA ASP A 57 4.66 6.72 -21.41
C ASP A 57 3.78 7.83 -20.81
N ARG A 58 2.73 7.44 -20.07
CA ARG A 58 1.81 8.37 -19.40
C ARG A 58 1.29 7.82 -18.08
N PRO A 59 0.73 8.68 -17.22
CA PRO A 59 -0.06 8.25 -16.08
C PRO A 59 -1.36 7.55 -16.50
N TYR A 60 -1.81 6.62 -15.66
CA TYR A 60 -3.09 5.93 -15.76
C TYR A 60 -3.82 5.99 -14.42
N TYR A 61 -5.13 6.20 -14.46
CA TYR A 61 -6.00 6.24 -13.28
C TYR A 61 -7.01 5.11 -13.36
N LEU A 62 -6.69 3.94 -12.82
CA LEU A 62 -7.49 2.74 -13.05
C LEU A 62 -8.60 2.61 -12.02
N LEU A 63 -9.81 2.30 -12.47
CA LEU A 63 -10.91 1.85 -11.63
C LEU A 63 -10.77 0.33 -11.41
N PRO A 64 -10.36 -0.11 -10.21
CA PRO A 64 -10.14 -1.53 -9.99
C PRO A 64 -11.47 -2.28 -9.99
N ASN A 65 -11.56 -3.33 -10.81
CA ASN A 65 -12.68 -4.25 -10.81
C ASN A 65 -12.24 -5.64 -10.31
N SER A 66 -13.21 -6.49 -10.01
CA SER A 66 -12.93 -7.81 -9.42
C SER A 66 -12.06 -8.71 -10.32
N GLU A 67 -12.11 -8.52 -11.64
CA GLU A 67 -11.32 -9.28 -12.61
C GLU A 67 -9.86 -8.82 -12.65
N LEU A 68 -9.62 -7.50 -12.71
CA LEU A 68 -8.30 -6.89 -12.62
C LEU A 68 -7.61 -7.33 -11.33
N ILE A 69 -8.28 -7.18 -10.19
CA ILE A 69 -7.73 -7.53 -8.87
C ILE A 69 -7.34 -9.02 -8.81
N LYS A 70 -8.24 -9.92 -9.23
CA LYS A 70 -7.99 -11.37 -9.22
C LYS A 70 -6.82 -11.76 -10.13
N SER A 71 -6.75 -11.15 -11.31
CA SER A 71 -5.70 -11.45 -12.29
C SER A 71 -4.34 -10.92 -11.82
N CYS A 72 -4.34 -9.73 -11.22
CA CYS A 72 -3.13 -9.06 -10.75
C CYS A 72 -2.56 -9.62 -9.44
N ARG A 73 -3.36 -10.30 -8.63
CA ARG A 73 -2.94 -10.83 -7.32
C ARG A 73 -1.68 -11.69 -7.45
N GLY A 74 -0.69 -11.45 -6.58
CA GLY A 74 0.58 -12.17 -6.57
C GLY A 74 0.40 -13.66 -6.29
N ILE A 75 1.33 -14.47 -6.79
CA ILE A 75 1.41 -15.92 -6.53
C ILE A 75 2.83 -16.29 -6.11
N LYS A 76 2.95 -17.21 -5.16
CA LYS A 76 4.26 -17.56 -4.57
C LYS A 76 5.25 -18.18 -5.55
N THR A 77 4.77 -18.78 -6.63
CA THR A 77 5.54 -19.65 -7.52
C THR A 77 5.89 -19.02 -8.88
N ALA A 78 5.50 -17.77 -9.10
CA ALA A 78 5.71 -17.09 -10.38
C ALA A 78 5.63 -15.57 -10.23
N THR A 79 6.27 -14.87 -11.16
CA THR A 79 6.15 -13.41 -11.28
C THR A 79 5.01 -13.06 -12.21
N ARG A 80 4.36 -11.92 -11.96
CA ARG A 80 3.27 -11.41 -12.79
C ARG A 80 3.51 -9.96 -13.15
N THR A 81 3.31 -9.64 -14.41
CA THR A 81 3.45 -8.29 -14.96
C THR A 81 2.13 -7.88 -15.58
N LEU A 82 1.66 -6.69 -15.23
CA LEU A 82 0.56 -6.01 -15.91
C LEU A 82 1.16 -5.11 -16.98
N THR A 83 0.74 -5.26 -18.23
CA THR A 83 0.98 -4.29 -19.31
C THR A 83 -0.34 -3.66 -19.72
N ILE A 84 -0.38 -2.35 -19.92
CA ILE A 84 -1.58 -1.60 -20.32
C ILE A 84 -1.29 -0.92 -21.65
N ASP A 85 -2.16 -1.19 -22.62
CA ASP A 85 -2.16 -0.55 -23.93
C ASP A 85 -3.58 -0.14 -24.29
N GLY A 86 -3.82 1.17 -24.34
CA GLY A 86 -5.17 1.74 -24.40
C GLY A 86 -6.06 1.24 -23.25
N LEU A 87 -7.22 0.67 -23.60
CA LEU A 87 -8.22 0.14 -22.67
C LEU A 87 -8.08 -1.37 -22.40
N ILE A 88 -6.96 -1.97 -22.80
CA ILE A 88 -6.70 -3.40 -22.61
C ILE A 88 -5.48 -3.57 -21.71
N GLY A 89 -5.68 -4.31 -20.62
CA GLY A 89 -4.63 -4.77 -19.74
C GLY A 89 -4.27 -6.21 -20.08
N LYS A 90 -2.99 -6.54 -20.05
CA LYS A 90 -2.46 -7.89 -20.24
C LYS A 90 -1.71 -8.27 -18.99
N VAL A 91 -2.22 -9.28 -18.28
CA VAL A 91 -1.51 -9.85 -17.13
C VAL A 91 -0.80 -11.11 -17.59
N THR A 92 0.53 -11.03 -17.66
CA THR A 92 1.39 -12.16 -18.02
C THR A 92 1.95 -12.78 -16.75
N THR A 93 1.71 -14.09 -16.57
CA THR A 93 2.29 -14.91 -15.52
C THR A 93 3.51 -15.64 -16.07
N TYR A 94 4.68 -15.38 -15.50
CA TYR A 94 5.93 -16.03 -15.87
C TYR A 94 6.25 -17.15 -14.87
N LYS A 95 6.14 -18.40 -15.33
CA LYS A 95 6.58 -19.59 -14.63
C LYS A 95 7.95 -20.00 -15.19
N LYS A 96 8.68 -20.86 -14.47
CA LYS A 96 10.03 -21.32 -14.86
C LYS A 96 10.13 -21.83 -16.31
N ASN A 97 9.09 -22.49 -16.82
CA ASN A 97 9.09 -23.16 -18.11
C ASN A 97 7.99 -22.67 -19.08
N SER A 98 7.17 -21.70 -18.69
CA SER A 98 6.06 -21.24 -19.53
C SER A 98 5.60 -19.85 -19.13
N SER A 99 4.95 -19.16 -20.07
CA SER A 99 4.21 -17.94 -19.81
C SER A 99 2.76 -18.08 -20.24
N GLU A 100 1.88 -17.44 -19.48
CA GLU A 100 0.44 -17.40 -19.77
C GLU A 100 -0.01 -15.94 -19.68
N THR A 101 -0.70 -15.45 -20.70
CA THR A 101 -1.19 -14.07 -20.73
C THR A 101 -2.71 -14.07 -20.74
N LYS A 102 -3.29 -13.27 -19.84
CA LYS A 102 -4.72 -13.01 -19.80
C LYS A 102 -4.98 -11.55 -20.14
N GLU A 103 -5.84 -11.31 -21.13
CA GLU A 103 -6.33 -9.97 -21.44
C GLU A 103 -7.54 -9.62 -20.56
N ILE A 104 -7.58 -8.38 -20.11
CA ILE A 104 -8.61 -7.85 -19.20
C ILE A 104 -8.99 -6.44 -19.64
N PRO A 105 -10.28 -6.08 -19.61
CA PRO A 105 -10.68 -4.70 -19.88
C PRO A 105 -10.21 -3.78 -18.76
N ILE A 106 -9.70 -2.60 -19.14
CA ILE A 106 -9.29 -1.55 -18.23
C ILE A 106 -10.32 -0.42 -18.29
N HIS A 107 -10.70 0.06 -17.11
CA HIS A 107 -11.57 1.21 -16.95
C HIS A 107 -10.74 2.33 -16.32
N GLU A 108 -10.64 3.46 -17.01
CA GLU A 108 -9.97 4.65 -16.47
C GLU A 108 -10.99 5.56 -15.77
N SER A 109 -10.57 6.19 -14.68
CA SER A 109 -11.31 7.26 -14.02
C SER A 109 -11.25 8.53 -14.88
N SER A 110 -12.38 9.21 -15.02
CA SER A 110 -12.44 10.55 -15.61
C SER A 110 -12.07 11.66 -14.62
N SER A 111 -12.02 11.33 -13.33
CA SER A 111 -11.69 12.26 -12.25
C SER A 111 -10.21 12.25 -11.94
N ASP A 112 -9.67 13.43 -11.62
CA ASP A 112 -8.29 13.59 -11.19
C ASP A 112 -8.02 12.80 -9.90
N PHE A 113 -6.82 12.24 -9.80
CA PHE A 113 -6.38 11.57 -8.57
C PHE A 113 -6.11 12.60 -7.47
N PRO A 114 -6.49 12.31 -6.21
CA PRO A 114 -6.24 13.23 -5.10
C PRO A 114 -4.74 13.55 -4.94
N ASP A 115 -4.42 14.74 -4.44
CA ASP A 115 -3.03 15.15 -4.15
C ASP A 115 -2.48 14.39 -2.94
N LEU A 116 -2.06 13.16 -3.21
CA LEU A 116 -1.33 12.34 -2.26
C LEU A 116 0.13 12.83 -2.09
N PRO A 117 0.89 13.20 -3.15
CA PRO A 117 2.28 13.63 -3.01
C PRO A 117 2.48 14.77 -2.00
N GLY A 118 1.62 15.79 -2.00
CA GLY A 118 1.69 16.88 -1.03
C GLY A 118 1.53 16.41 0.42
N ALA A 119 0.58 15.51 0.67
CA ALA A 119 0.36 14.92 1.99
C ALA A 119 1.54 14.04 2.45
N ILE A 120 2.15 13.27 1.53
CA ILE A 120 3.32 12.44 1.84
C ILE A 120 4.52 13.29 2.16
N LYS A 121 4.74 14.38 1.42
CA LYS A 121 5.82 15.33 1.73
C LYS A 121 5.71 15.83 3.16
N GLY A 122 4.52 16.23 3.61
CA GLY A 122 4.33 16.66 5.00
C GLY A 122 4.66 15.59 6.04
N CYS A 123 4.38 14.31 5.74
CA CYS A 123 4.75 13.20 6.61
C CYS A 123 6.26 12.96 6.64
N LEU A 124 6.92 13.02 5.48
CA LEU A 124 8.38 12.87 5.36
C LEU A 124 9.12 14.01 6.06
N ASP A 125 8.71 15.25 5.83
CA ASP A 125 9.28 16.43 6.48
C ASP A 125 9.23 16.26 8.02
N TYR A 126 8.15 15.68 8.56
CA TYR A 126 8.07 15.38 9.99
C TYR A 126 9.07 14.28 10.42
N TRP A 127 9.06 13.14 9.72
CA TRP A 127 9.94 12.00 10.06
C TRP A 127 11.43 12.33 9.96
N GLU A 128 11.82 13.24 9.08
CA GLU A 128 13.22 13.63 8.89
C GLU A 128 13.70 14.68 9.90
N THR A 129 12.80 15.44 10.52
CA THR A 129 13.17 16.64 11.31
C THR A 129 12.88 16.55 12.81
N LYS A 130 12.14 15.53 13.28
CA LYS A 130 11.75 15.39 14.69
C LYS A 130 12.34 14.13 15.30
N GLU A 131 13.08 14.29 16.41
CA GLU A 131 13.61 13.18 17.21
C GLU A 131 12.50 12.23 17.70
N ASP A 132 12.85 10.94 17.81
CA ASP A 132 12.03 9.73 18.02
C ASP A 132 11.18 9.67 19.32
N GLN A 133 10.77 10.80 19.90
CA GLN A 133 9.89 10.80 21.08
C GLN A 133 8.43 10.90 20.67
N THR A 134 7.69 9.81 20.87
CA THR A 134 6.24 9.80 20.76
C THR A 134 5.63 10.42 22.02
N ALA A 135 4.99 11.59 21.89
CA ALA A 135 4.28 12.20 23.02
C ALA A 135 2.81 11.73 23.15
N SER A 136 2.27 11.13 22.08
CA SER A 136 0.90 10.62 22.03
C SER A 136 0.82 9.36 21.16
N ALA A 137 -0.19 8.54 21.42
CA ALA A 137 -0.55 7.38 20.62
C ALA A 137 -1.61 7.77 19.57
N GLY A 138 -1.62 7.09 18.42
CA GLY A 138 -2.69 7.20 17.45
C GLY A 138 -3.77 6.14 17.71
N ARG A 139 -5.05 6.51 17.65
CA ARG A 139 -6.16 5.55 17.60
C ARG A 139 -6.47 5.22 16.15
N TYR A 140 -6.13 4.02 15.71
CA TYR A 140 -6.31 3.60 14.32
C TYR A 140 -7.53 2.70 14.14
N SER A 141 -8.15 2.77 12.97
CA SER A 141 -9.19 1.81 12.59
C SER A 141 -8.60 0.40 12.44
N SER A 142 -9.12 -0.56 13.20
CA SER A 142 -8.71 -1.96 13.11
C SER A 142 -8.93 -2.55 11.72
N SER A 143 -9.95 -2.10 10.98
CA SER A 143 -10.23 -2.58 9.63
C SER A 143 -9.16 -2.15 8.62
N TYR A 144 -8.62 -0.93 8.73
CA TYR A 144 -7.52 -0.48 7.88
C TYR A 144 -6.21 -1.19 8.25
N LEU A 145 -5.93 -1.37 9.55
CA LEU A 145 -4.75 -2.12 10.00
C LEU A 145 -4.77 -3.57 9.51
N GLN A 146 -5.91 -4.26 9.65
CA GLN A 146 -6.09 -5.63 9.17
C GLN A 146 -5.88 -5.72 7.66
N ARG A 147 -6.45 -4.76 6.91
CA ARG A 147 -6.29 -4.71 5.45
C ARG A 147 -4.84 -4.48 5.05
N ALA A 148 -4.13 -3.57 5.72
CA ALA A 148 -2.72 -3.29 5.49
C ALA A 148 -1.85 -4.53 5.70
N ILE A 149 -1.97 -5.19 6.86
CA ILE A 149 -1.20 -6.40 7.16
C ILE A 149 -1.53 -7.52 6.16
N LYS A 150 -2.80 -7.74 5.85
CA LYS A 150 -3.22 -8.76 4.87
C LYS A 150 -2.69 -8.48 3.46
N GLY A 151 -2.66 -7.21 3.02
CA GLY A 151 -2.11 -6.84 1.72
C GLY A 151 -0.61 -7.15 1.64
N LEU A 152 0.15 -6.75 2.65
CA LEU A 152 1.61 -6.91 2.67
C LEU A 152 2.07 -8.36 2.88
N THR A 153 1.30 -9.17 3.62
CA THR A 153 1.62 -10.60 3.82
C THR A 153 1.64 -11.43 2.53
N SER A 154 1.09 -10.90 1.44
CA SER A 154 1.19 -11.53 0.12
C SER A 154 2.60 -11.45 -0.49
N LEU A 155 3.42 -10.49 -0.03
CA LEU A 155 4.78 -10.24 -0.52
C LEU A 155 5.85 -10.74 0.45
N ASN A 156 5.62 -10.59 1.76
CA ASN A 156 6.61 -10.94 2.78
C ASN A 156 5.98 -11.48 4.07
N THR A 157 6.78 -12.08 4.94
CA THR A 157 6.35 -12.62 6.24
C THR A 157 6.47 -11.63 7.40
N SER A 158 7.08 -10.45 7.18
CA SER A 158 7.28 -9.42 8.20
C SER A 158 7.04 -8.01 7.66
N VAL A 159 6.69 -7.10 8.57
CA VAL A 159 6.47 -5.67 8.30
C VAL A 159 7.09 -4.82 9.42
N THR A 160 7.50 -3.61 9.08
CA THR A 160 7.93 -2.60 10.05
C THR A 160 6.78 -1.62 10.30
N LEU A 161 6.55 -1.30 11.57
CA LEU A 161 5.53 -0.36 12.02
C LEU A 161 6.21 0.87 12.62
N HIS A 162 5.87 2.06 12.13
CA HIS A 162 6.41 3.31 12.66
C HIS A 162 5.36 4.42 12.62
N SER A 163 5.08 5.06 13.75
CA SER A 163 4.21 6.24 13.83
C SER A 163 4.89 7.31 14.65
N TYR A 164 4.67 8.58 14.29
CA TYR A 164 5.02 9.70 15.17
C TYR A 164 3.84 10.11 16.05
N THR A 165 4.08 11.01 17.02
CA THR A 165 3.15 11.61 17.99
C THR A 165 1.68 11.68 17.54
N GLY A 166 0.93 10.60 17.76
CA GLY A 166 -0.48 10.49 17.39
C GLY A 166 -0.78 10.74 15.91
N GLY A 167 0.21 10.58 15.03
CA GLY A 167 0.15 10.80 13.59
C GLY A 167 -0.05 9.52 12.78
N PRO A 168 0.18 9.56 11.46
CA PRO A 168 0.02 8.41 10.57
C PRO A 168 0.93 7.23 10.97
N LEU A 169 0.35 6.03 10.98
CA LEU A 169 1.11 4.80 11.12
C LEU A 169 1.61 4.34 9.76
N ARG A 170 2.94 4.35 9.60
CA ARG A 170 3.65 3.75 8.49
C ARG A 170 3.82 2.26 8.70
N ILE A 171 3.28 1.49 7.78
CA ILE A 171 3.40 0.03 7.71
C ILE A 171 4.18 -0.28 6.44
N GLN A 172 5.42 -0.73 6.58
CA GLN A 172 6.35 -0.91 5.47
C GLN A 172 6.75 -2.38 5.35
N GLU A 173 6.76 -2.89 4.12
CA GLU A 173 7.30 -4.21 3.82
C GLU A 173 8.83 -4.17 3.76
N SER A 174 9.50 -5.27 4.11
CA SER A 174 10.95 -5.33 4.30
C SER A 174 11.81 -4.87 3.10
N SER A 175 11.34 -5.03 1.86
CA SER A 175 12.07 -4.55 0.67
C SER A 175 11.96 -3.03 0.46
N GLY A 176 11.04 -2.37 1.17
CA GLY A 176 10.78 -0.94 1.03
C GLY A 176 10.01 -0.55 -0.24
N ASN A 177 9.66 -1.51 -1.10
CA ASN A 177 8.94 -1.24 -2.35
C ASN A 177 7.46 -0.87 -2.16
N ILE A 178 6.91 -1.11 -0.96
CA ILE A 178 5.53 -0.76 -0.63
C ILE A 178 5.42 -0.27 0.81
N THR A 179 4.68 0.81 0.97
CA THR A 179 4.36 1.46 2.23
C THR A 179 2.87 1.74 2.29
N ILE A 180 2.26 1.42 3.41
CA ILE A 180 0.87 1.75 3.70
C ILE A 180 0.85 2.73 4.87
N LEU A 181 0.13 3.83 4.71
CA LEU A 181 -0.07 4.84 5.74
C LEU A 181 -1.50 4.76 6.23
N CYS A 182 -1.68 4.41 7.50
CA CYS A 182 -2.97 4.43 8.16
C CYS A 182 -3.09 5.71 8.99
N MET A 183 -4.07 6.56 8.70
CA MET A 183 -4.30 7.76 9.48
C MET A 183 -4.96 7.40 10.82
N PRO A 184 -4.58 8.08 11.91
CA PRO A 184 -5.28 7.97 13.18
C PRO A 184 -6.64 8.66 13.07
N GLN A 185 -7.65 8.10 13.75
CA GLN A 185 -8.93 8.76 13.97
C GLN A 185 -8.80 9.91 14.97
N THR A 186 -7.98 9.69 16.01
CA THR A 186 -7.64 10.65 17.05
C THR A 186 -6.21 10.44 17.54
N ALA A 187 -5.56 11.51 17.97
CA ALA A 187 -4.37 11.44 18.80
C ALA A 187 -4.81 11.34 20.27
N GLU A 188 -4.22 10.41 21.03
CA GLU A 188 -4.59 10.13 22.42
C GLU A 188 -3.36 10.09 23.33
N PRO A 189 -3.51 10.33 24.63
CA PRO A 189 -2.46 10.03 25.60
C PRO A 189 -2.00 8.57 25.46
N ILE A 190 -0.70 8.32 25.65
CA ILE A 190 -0.18 6.94 25.65
C ILE A 190 -0.86 6.18 26.79
N PRO A 191 -1.54 5.04 26.51
CA PRO A 191 -2.26 4.30 27.53
C PRO A 191 -1.28 3.73 28.57
N GLU A 192 -1.68 3.77 29.84
CA GLU A 192 -0.89 3.17 30.91
C GLU A 192 -0.77 1.65 30.72
N VAL A 193 0.41 1.11 31.05
CA VAL A 193 0.62 -0.35 31.03
C VAL A 193 -0.29 -1.00 32.07
N PRO A 194 -1.21 -1.91 31.67
CA PRO A 194 -2.14 -2.53 32.59
C PRO A 194 -1.44 -3.31 33.72
N GLU A 195 -1.99 -3.24 34.93
CA GLU A 195 -1.38 -3.87 36.11
C GLU A 195 -1.19 -5.39 35.94
N TRP A 196 -2.14 -6.08 35.31
CA TRP A 196 -2.06 -7.52 35.07
C TRP A 196 -0.86 -7.90 34.19
N LEU A 197 -0.47 -7.05 33.23
CA LEU A 197 0.69 -7.30 32.36
C LEU A 197 1.99 -7.18 33.16
N ARG A 198 2.04 -6.22 34.10
CA ARG A 198 3.16 -6.08 35.06
C ARG A 198 3.25 -7.31 35.96
N LYS A 199 2.13 -7.79 36.51
CA LYS A 199 2.08 -9.02 37.32
C LYS A 199 2.55 -10.23 36.53
N TYR A 200 2.07 -10.39 35.29
CA TYR A 200 2.47 -11.49 34.41
C TYR A 200 3.99 -11.52 34.16
N SER A 201 4.61 -10.35 33.94
CA SER A 201 6.05 -10.24 33.69
C SER A 201 6.95 -10.68 34.86
N GLN A 202 6.38 -10.85 36.06
CA GLN A 202 7.09 -11.25 37.27
C GLN A 202 6.95 -12.75 37.59
N LEU A 203 6.15 -13.49 36.81
CA LEU A 203 6.03 -14.94 36.97
C LEU A 203 7.38 -15.58 36.65
N LYS A 204 8.03 -16.21 37.64
CA LYS A 204 9.20 -17.04 37.38
C LYS A 204 8.76 -18.28 36.62
N PRO A 205 9.47 -18.69 35.56
CA PRO A 205 9.20 -19.98 34.94
C PRO A 205 9.35 -21.08 36.01
N HIS A 206 8.33 -21.91 36.16
CA HIS A 206 8.46 -23.15 36.90
C HIS A 206 9.40 -24.05 36.09
N ILE A 207 10.67 -24.06 36.46
CA ILE A 207 11.66 -25.06 36.00
C ILE A 207 11.44 -26.32 36.81
#